data_AF-F3FVC6-F1
#
_entry.id   AF-F3FVC6-F1
#
_cell.length_a   1.000
_cell.length_b   1.000
_cell.length_c   1.000
_cell.angle_alpha   90.00
_cell.angle_beta   90.00
_cell.angle_gamma   90.00
#
_symmetry.space_group_name_H-M   'P 1'
#
loop_
_entity.id
_entity.type
_entity.pdbx_description
1 polymer ?
#
loop_
_entity_poly.entity_id
_entity_poly.type
_entity_poly.pdbx_seq_one_letter_code
_entity_poly.pdbx_strand_id
1 'polypeptide(L)'
;AMGVSINTDSAVVCVADLGCNVLEQVTLRTPPLSRNSTLDSLEKTIERMLQRNGIEAQRVVGMGFAIAGFFLENRQINAPEPLRDWSLMDLQPVLEERFGMPVWLENNATTAAIGESLVGVGAWASNFIYLSFNF
;
A
#
# COMPACT_ATOMS: atom_id res chain seq x y z
N ALA A 1 4.60 5.70 -9.89
CA ALA A 1 3.87 4.59 -9.27
C ALA A 1 3.13 5.10 -8.04
N MET A 2 2.03 4.44 -7.65
CA MET A 2 1.36 4.72 -6.38
C MET A 2 1.81 3.70 -5.32
N GLY A 3 1.88 4.14 -4.07
CA GLY A 3 2.04 3.26 -2.91
C GLY A 3 0.94 3.52 -1.90
N VAL A 4 0.34 2.47 -1.35
CA VAL A 4 -0.63 2.55 -0.25
C VAL A 4 -0.18 1.63 0.87
N SER A 5 -0.29 2.09 2.11
CA SER A 5 -0.06 1.30 3.32
C SER A 5 -1.25 1.44 4.25
N ILE A 6 -1.91 0.32 4.55
CA ILE A 6 -3.02 0.21 5.49
C ILE A 6 -2.48 -0.29 6.83
N ASN A 7 -2.57 0.59 7.84
CA ASN A 7 -2.24 0.31 9.23
C ASN A 7 -3.53 0.19 10.06
N THR A 8 -3.41 -0.23 11.31
CA THR A 8 -4.54 -0.39 12.23
C THR A 8 -5.20 0.95 12.62
N ASP A 9 -4.45 2.06 12.55
CA ASP A 9 -4.88 3.38 12.99
C ASP A 9 -4.95 4.43 11.86
N SER A 10 -4.42 4.10 10.68
CA SER A 10 -4.20 5.05 9.60
C SER A 10 -4.03 4.36 8.25
N ALA A 11 -4.20 5.14 7.18
CA ALA A 11 -3.76 4.77 5.85
C ALA A 11 -2.78 5.81 5.32
N VAL A 12 -1.72 5.37 4.66
CA VAL A 12 -0.74 6.23 4.00
C VAL A 12 -0.81 5.98 2.50
N VAL A 13 -0.79 7.05 1.72
CA VAL A 13 -0.67 6.99 0.26
C VAL A 13 0.49 7.87 -0.19
N CYS A 14 1.28 7.38 -1.15
CA CYS A 14 2.34 8.13 -1.77
C CYS A 14 2.32 7.98 -3.29
N VAL A 15 2.91 8.95 -3.96
CA VAL A 15 3.28 8.87 -5.37
C VAL A 15 4.80 8.99 -5.47
N ALA A 16 5.42 8.10 -6.23
CA ALA A 16 6.87 8.08 -6.45
C ALA A 16 7.20 7.91 -7.93
N ASP A 17 8.38 8.39 -8.34
CA ASP A 17 8.92 8.09 -9.66
C ASP A 17 9.50 6.66 -9.74
N LEU A 18 10.03 6.27 -10.90
CA LEU A 18 10.62 4.93 -11.10
C LEU A 18 12.00 4.77 -10.45
N GLY A 19 12.61 5.86 -9.99
CA GLY A 19 13.82 5.83 -9.17
C GLY A 19 13.51 5.75 -7.67
N CYS A 20 12.25 5.47 -7.30
CA CYS A 20 11.76 5.44 -5.92
C CYS A 20 11.86 6.80 -5.19
N ASN A 21 11.97 7.92 -5.91
CA ASN A 21 11.87 9.24 -5.29
C ASN A 21 10.39 9.55 -5.00
N VAL A 22 10.06 9.76 -3.73
CA VAL A 22 8.70 10.15 -3.32
C VAL A 22 8.44 11.60 -3.70
N LEU A 23 7.43 11.83 -4.54
CA LEU A 23 7.01 13.16 -4.98
C LEU A 23 6.02 13.79 -4.00
N GLU A 24 5.06 13.00 -3.50
CA GLU A 24 4.10 13.44 -2.48
C GLU A 24 3.65 12.24 -1.63
N GLN A 25 3.37 12.50 -0.35
CA GLN A 25 2.82 11.54 0.59
C GLN A 25 1.71 12.19 1.42
N VAL A 26 0.63 11.46 1.64
CA VAL A 26 -0.51 11.88 2.47
C VAL A 26 -0.84 10.77 3.46
N THR A 27 -1.07 11.15 4.72
CA THR A 27 -1.55 10.24 5.76
C THR A 27 -3.01 10.55 6.09
N LEU A 28 -3.88 9.58 5.87
CA LEU A 28 -5.26 9.58 6.34
C LEU A 28 -5.25 9.07 7.79
N ARG A 29 -5.43 9.98 8.76
CA ARG A 29 -5.38 9.68 10.20
C ARG A 29 -6.67 9.07 10.78
N THR A 30 -7.55 8.60 9.90
CA THR A 30 -8.77 7.92 10.31
C THR A 30 -8.48 6.42 10.29
N PRO A 31 -8.79 5.68 11.38
CA PRO A 31 -8.66 4.23 11.39
C PRO A 31 -9.46 3.61 10.24
N PRO A 32 -8.86 2.74 9.41
CA PRO A 32 -9.51 2.20 8.23
C PRO A 32 -10.45 1.04 8.59
N LEU A 33 -11.42 1.29 9.46
CA LEU A 33 -12.36 0.28 9.99
C LEU A 33 -13.29 -0.28 8.91
N SER A 34 -13.67 0.57 7.95
CA SER A 34 -14.45 0.18 6.78
C SER A 34 -13.57 0.28 5.54
N ARG A 35 -13.44 -0.86 4.85
CA ARG A 35 -12.71 -0.98 3.60
C ARG A 35 -13.25 -0.01 2.56
N ASN A 36 -14.56 -0.02 2.32
CA ASN A 36 -15.16 0.80 1.26
C ASN A 36 -14.96 2.30 1.50
N SER A 37 -15.23 2.82 2.69
CA SER A 37 -15.04 4.26 2.96
C SER A 37 -13.56 4.68 2.92
N THR A 38 -12.66 3.76 3.30
CA THR A 38 -11.21 3.97 3.18
C THR A 38 -10.79 4.03 1.72
N LEU A 39 -11.26 3.09 0.89
CA LEU A 39 -10.98 3.08 -0.55
C LEU A 39 -11.54 4.33 -1.24
N ASP A 40 -12.74 4.80 -0.88
CA ASP A 40 -13.29 6.07 -1.37
C ASP A 40 -12.39 7.27 -1.02
N SER A 41 -11.82 7.27 0.19
CA SER A 41 -10.95 8.33 0.67
C SER A 41 -9.58 8.29 -0.01
N LEU A 42 -9.05 7.09 -0.26
CA LEU A 42 -7.81 6.88 -0.98
C LEU A 42 -7.94 7.33 -2.44
N GLU A 43 -9.00 6.93 -3.14
CA GLU A 43 -9.25 7.32 -4.53
C GLU A 43 -9.26 8.85 -4.71
N LYS A 44 -10.07 9.56 -3.90
CA LYS A 44 -10.10 11.04 -3.90
C LYS A 44 -8.75 11.66 -3.56
N THR A 45 -7.93 11.00 -2.75
CA THR A 45 -6.61 11.49 -2.37
C THR A 45 -5.61 11.29 -3.49
N ILE A 46 -5.62 10.11 -4.12
CA ILE A 46 -4.82 9.78 -5.30
C ILE A 46 -5.12 10.76 -6.43
N GLU A 47 -6.39 10.98 -6.78
CA GLU A 47 -6.77 11.94 -7.83
C GLU A 47 -6.22 13.34 -7.56
N ARG A 48 -6.33 13.83 -6.32
CA ARG A 48 -5.80 15.14 -5.94
C ARG A 48 -4.27 15.19 -6.00
N MET A 49 -3.58 14.14 -5.56
CA MET A 49 -2.12 14.05 -5.65
C MET A 49 -1.66 14.07 -7.10
N LEU A 50 -2.30 13.28 -7.97
CA LEU A 50 -1.98 13.27 -9.40
C LEU A 50 -2.19 14.64 -10.05
N GLN A 51 -3.31 15.31 -9.76
CA GLN A 51 -3.59 16.67 -10.25
C GLN A 51 -2.55 17.69 -9.77
N ARG A 52 -2.20 17.69 -8.47
CA ARG A 52 -1.23 18.64 -7.90
C ARG A 52 0.17 18.48 -8.48
N ASN A 53 0.55 17.26 -8.83
CA ASN A 53 1.86 16.95 -9.41
C ASN A 53 1.85 16.99 -10.95
N GLY A 54 0.72 17.31 -11.59
CA GLY A 54 0.61 17.33 -13.05
C GLY A 54 0.84 15.96 -13.71
N ILE A 55 0.49 14.88 -13.01
CA ILE A 55 0.68 13.50 -13.48
C ILE A 55 -0.63 13.01 -14.09
N GLU A 56 -0.60 12.65 -15.37
CA GLU A 56 -1.73 11.99 -16.02
C GLU A 56 -1.91 10.58 -15.47
N ALA A 57 -3.15 10.17 -15.20
CA ALA A 57 -3.45 8.85 -14.64
C ALA A 57 -2.88 7.69 -15.47
N GLN A 58 -2.91 7.81 -16.80
CA GLN A 58 -2.34 6.82 -17.74
C GLN A 58 -0.82 6.64 -17.64
N ARG A 59 -0.10 7.57 -16.99
CA ARG A 59 1.35 7.46 -16.74
C ARG A 59 1.67 6.74 -15.43
N VAL A 60 0.66 6.43 -14.63
CA VAL A 60 0.82 5.63 -13.42
C VAL A 60 0.93 4.16 -13.81
N VAL A 61 2.12 3.58 -13.63
CA VAL A 61 2.41 2.18 -14.01
C VAL A 61 1.69 1.13 -13.15
N GLY A 62 1.15 1.53 -12.00
CA GLY A 62 0.42 0.67 -11.06
C GLY A 62 0.61 1.09 -9.60
N MET A 63 0.11 0.25 -8.70
CA MET A 63 0.05 0.50 -7.26
C MET A 63 0.65 -0.66 -6.45
N GLY A 64 1.58 -0.35 -5.55
CA GLY A 64 1.92 -1.24 -4.43
C GLY A 64 0.93 -1.01 -3.28
N PHE A 65 0.35 -2.08 -2.74
CA PHE A 65 -0.61 -2.01 -1.64
C PHE A 65 -0.11 -2.89 -0.48
N ALA A 66 0.25 -2.27 0.63
CA ALA A 66 0.70 -2.94 1.84
C ALA A 66 -0.41 -2.97 2.89
N ILE A 67 -0.59 -4.09 3.57
CA ILE A 67 -1.55 -4.23 4.67
C ILE A 67 -0.96 -5.06 5.82
N ALA A 68 -1.33 -4.72 7.05
CA ALA A 68 -1.04 -5.56 8.21
C ALA A 68 -1.84 -6.88 8.15
N GLY A 69 -1.18 -8.01 8.41
CA GLY A 69 -1.80 -9.34 8.31
C GLY A 69 -0.94 -10.32 7.53
N PHE A 70 -1.36 -11.55 7.35
CA PHE A 70 -0.61 -12.55 6.57
C PHE A 70 -1.49 -13.26 5.56
N PHE A 71 -0.90 -13.75 4.48
CA PHE A 71 -1.66 -14.48 3.46
C PHE A 71 -1.97 -15.91 3.90
N LEU A 72 -3.18 -16.34 3.59
CA LEU A 72 -3.62 -17.73 3.60
C LEU A 72 -3.31 -18.38 2.23
N GLU A 73 -3.37 -19.72 2.16
CA GLU A 73 -3.02 -20.48 0.94
C GLU A 73 -3.81 -20.06 -0.32
N ASN A 74 -5.01 -19.52 -0.13
CA ASN A 74 -5.91 -19.07 -1.19
C ASN A 74 -5.78 -17.58 -1.52
N ARG A 75 -4.64 -16.95 -1.21
CA ARG A 75 -4.36 -15.50 -1.41
C ARG A 75 -5.20 -14.56 -0.56
N GLN A 76 -6.04 -15.09 0.33
CA GLN A 76 -6.78 -14.24 1.25
C GLN A 76 -5.83 -13.64 2.28
N ILE A 77 -6.05 -12.37 2.62
CA ILE A 77 -5.33 -11.76 3.73
C ILE A 77 -6.04 -12.08 5.05
N ASN A 78 -5.30 -12.53 6.06
CA ASN A 78 -5.77 -12.56 7.44
C ASN A 78 -5.27 -11.30 8.17
N ALA A 79 -6.05 -10.23 8.09
CA ALA A 79 -5.76 -8.95 8.73
C ALA A 79 -6.18 -8.98 10.22
N PRO A 80 -5.41 -8.33 11.12
CA PRO A 80 -5.74 -8.28 12.55
C PRO A 80 -6.90 -7.33 12.82
N GLU A 81 -7.43 -7.33 14.05
CA GLU A 81 -8.27 -6.22 14.49
C GLU A 81 -7.46 -4.91 14.55
N PRO A 82 -8.05 -3.75 14.20
CA PRO A 82 -9.46 -3.53 13.86
C PRO A 82 -9.77 -3.68 12.35
N LEU A 83 -8.87 -4.27 11.56
CA LEU A 83 -8.97 -4.43 10.11
C LEU A 83 -9.80 -5.65 9.69
N ARG A 84 -10.73 -6.13 10.52
CA ARG A 84 -11.56 -7.30 10.21
C ARG A 84 -12.26 -7.19 8.85
N ASP A 85 -12.73 -5.99 8.48
CA ASP A 85 -13.41 -5.74 7.19
C ASP A 85 -12.48 -5.94 5.97
N TRP A 86 -11.18 -6.05 6.17
CA TRP A 86 -10.20 -6.33 5.12
C TRP A 86 -9.82 -7.82 5.05
N SER A 87 -10.20 -8.61 6.05
CA SER A 87 -9.73 -9.98 6.28
C SER A 87 -10.56 -11.03 5.55
N LEU A 88 -9.99 -12.23 5.39
CA LEU A 88 -10.62 -13.44 4.85
C LEU A 88 -11.18 -13.28 3.42
N MET A 89 -10.52 -12.46 2.61
CA MET A 89 -10.85 -12.29 1.19
C MET A 89 -9.62 -12.02 0.32
N ASP A 90 -9.73 -12.34 -0.96
CA ASP A 90 -8.74 -11.96 -1.96
C ASP A 90 -8.97 -10.49 -2.34
N LEU A 91 -8.14 -9.60 -1.79
CA LEU A 91 -8.27 -8.17 -1.97
C LEU A 91 -7.74 -7.69 -3.32
N GLN A 92 -6.79 -8.41 -3.94
CA GLN A 92 -6.10 -7.88 -5.11
C GLN A 92 -7.07 -7.59 -6.28
N PRO A 93 -7.98 -8.50 -6.68
CA PRO A 93 -8.94 -8.20 -7.76
C PRO A 93 -9.86 -7.02 -7.43
N VAL A 94 -10.26 -6.88 -6.16
CA VAL A 94 -11.10 -5.77 -5.69
C VAL A 94 -10.37 -4.44 -5.83
N LEU A 95 -9.07 -4.41 -5.52
CA LEU A 95 -8.25 -3.22 -5.64
C LEU A 95 -7.97 -2.87 -7.11
N GLU A 96 -7.70 -3.86 -7.95
CA GLU A 96 -7.50 -3.67 -9.40
C GLU A 96 -8.76 -3.11 -10.08
N GLU A 97 -9.93 -3.68 -9.77
CA GLU A 97 -11.22 -3.15 -10.23
C GLU A 97 -11.45 -1.72 -9.73
N ARG A 98 -11.17 -1.48 -8.45
CA ARG A 98 -11.42 -0.18 -7.82
C ARG A 98 -10.56 0.95 -8.37
N PHE A 99 -9.27 0.68 -8.64
CA PHE A 99 -8.32 1.72 -9.07
C PHE A 99 -8.05 1.72 -10.58
N GLY A 100 -8.56 0.74 -11.33
CA GLY A 100 -8.39 0.66 -12.78
C GLY A 100 -6.93 0.51 -13.23
N MET A 101 -6.07 -0.04 -12.39
CA MET A 101 -4.65 -0.24 -12.65
C MET A 101 -4.12 -1.52 -11.98
N PRO A 102 -2.97 -2.07 -12.42
CA PRO A 102 -2.35 -3.21 -11.74
C PRO A 102 -2.06 -2.89 -10.27
N VAL A 103 -2.40 -3.81 -9.37
CA VAL A 103 -2.15 -3.70 -7.93
C VAL A 103 -1.36 -4.90 -7.44
N TRP A 104 -0.24 -4.65 -6.75
CA TRP A 104 0.52 -5.68 -6.05
C TRP A 104 0.24 -5.57 -4.56
N LEU A 105 -0.49 -6.55 -4.03
CA LEU A 105 -0.81 -6.64 -2.62
C LEU A 105 0.26 -7.44 -1.88
N GLU A 106 0.75 -6.92 -0.76
CA GLU A 106 1.77 -7.59 0.05
C GLU A 106 1.59 -7.29 1.55
N ASN A 107 2.12 -8.17 2.41
CA ASN A 107 2.20 -7.93 3.84
C ASN A 107 3.15 -6.74 4.14
N ASN A 108 2.81 -5.93 5.13
CA ASN A 108 3.57 -4.75 5.54
C ASN A 108 5.07 -5.01 5.84
N ALA A 109 5.43 -6.12 6.49
CA ALA A 109 6.84 -6.44 6.78
C ALA A 109 7.60 -6.85 5.52
N THR A 110 7.00 -7.63 4.64
CA THR A 110 7.60 -7.97 3.33
C THR A 110 7.77 -6.70 2.48
N THR A 111 6.76 -5.82 2.42
CA THR A 111 6.88 -4.54 1.71
C THR A 111 7.97 -3.65 2.30
N ALA A 112 8.08 -3.58 3.62
CA ALA A 112 9.14 -2.82 4.28
C ALA A 112 10.52 -3.37 3.93
N ALA A 113 10.70 -4.70 3.93
CA ALA A 113 11.93 -5.33 3.47
C ALA A 113 12.24 -4.95 2.01
N ILE A 114 11.27 -5.00 1.10
CA ILE A 114 11.48 -4.58 -0.30
C ILE A 114 11.90 -3.10 -0.37
N GLY A 115 11.29 -2.22 0.41
CA GLY A 115 11.69 -0.82 0.47
C GLY A 115 13.13 -0.63 0.95
N GLU A 116 13.50 -1.30 2.04
CA GLU A 116 14.85 -1.26 2.60
C GLU A 116 15.91 -1.82 1.65
N SER A 117 15.56 -2.83 0.84
CA SER A 117 16.48 -3.42 -0.15
C SER A 117 16.71 -2.54 -1.38
N LEU A 118 15.75 -1.67 -1.72
CA LEU A 118 15.83 -0.82 -2.91
C LEU A 118 16.48 0.53 -2.61
N VAL A 119 16.08 1.18 -1.51
CA VAL A 119 16.47 2.57 -1.20
C VAL A 119 16.86 2.80 0.25
N GLY A 120 16.77 1.77 1.11
CA GLY A 120 17.07 1.90 2.53
C GLY A 120 18.39 1.25 2.95
N VAL A 121 18.47 0.82 4.21
CA VAL A 121 19.70 0.30 4.82
C VAL A 121 20.10 -1.07 4.28
N GLY A 122 19.19 -1.77 3.60
CA GLY A 122 19.43 -3.05 2.95
C GLY A 122 20.08 -2.93 1.56
N ALA A 123 20.10 -1.74 0.96
CA ALA A 123 20.51 -1.55 -0.45
C ALA A 123 21.96 -1.97 -0.77
N TRP A 124 22.84 -2.02 0.23
CA TRP A 124 24.23 -2.45 0.04
C TRP A 124 24.41 -3.98 0.11
N ALA A 125 23.43 -4.69 0.68
CA ALA A 125 23.54 -6.11 0.98
C ALA A 125 22.73 -6.95 -0.02
N SER A 126 23.36 -7.95 -0.63
CA SER A 126 22.65 -8.89 -1.51
C SER A 126 21.67 -9.80 -0.75
N ASN A 127 21.87 -9.98 0.56
CA ASN A 127 21.00 -10.74 1.44
C ASN A 127 20.93 -10.04 2.80
N PHE A 128 19.73 -9.83 3.33
CA PHE A 128 19.50 -9.30 4.67
C PHE A 128 18.17 -9.83 5.23
N ILE A 129 17.96 -9.64 6.53
CA ILE A 129 16.72 -10.00 7.21
C ILE A 129 16.10 -8.74 7.77
N TYR A 130 14.81 -8.53 7.51
CA TYR A 130 14.02 -7.47 8.10
C TYR A 130 13.17 -8.06 9.24
N LEU A 131 13.33 -7.53 10.45
CA LEU A 131 12.53 -7.92 11.62
C LEU A 131 11.61 -6.76 11.99
N SER A 132 10.31 -6.96 11.84
CA SER A 132 9.28 -5.98 12.17
C SER A 132 8.65 -6.31 13.52
N PHE A 133 8.68 -5.37 14.46
CA PHE A 133 8.01 -5.47 15.74
C PHE A 133 6.85 -4.49 15.77
N ASN A 134 5.62 -5.00 15.62
CA ASN A 134 4.40 -4.21 15.77
C ASN A 134 3.82 -4.51 17.15
N PHE A 135 3.60 -3.47 17.95
CA PHE A 135 2.99 -3.55 19.29
C PHE A 135 1.48 -3.29 19.22
#